data_AF-K2Q8G7-F1
#
_entry.id   AF-K2Q8G7-F1
#
_cell.length_a   1.000
_cell.length_b   1.000
_cell.length_c   1.000
_cell.angle_alpha   90.00
_cell.angle_beta   90.00
_cell.angle_gamma   90.00
#
_symmetry.space_group_name_H-M   'P 1'
#
loop_
_entity.id
_entity.type
_entity.pdbx_description
1 polymer ?
#
loop_
_entity_poly.entity_id
_entity_poly.type
_entity_poly.pdbx_seq_one_letter_code
_entity_poly.pdbx_strand_id
1 'polypeptide(L)'
;MDFKKYAKGVRQLETPFGRPVDAYIFGRSFQETEKSTYESIEAALDGNDPQWRTRELIIMPSHVGKNDQTDIQHMIDVAHSAGFDAVAVSVILTTDTGDNRHNFPPIWRMNWDERWTIPNPWSSDPGGQLQALGRDLWFWISNALVK
;
A
#
# COMPACT_ATOMS: atom_id res chain seq x y z
N MET A 1 18.05 5.45 13.76
CA MET A 1 18.12 5.21 12.31
C MET A 1 17.22 6.25 11.67
N ASP A 2 17.77 7.22 10.94
CA ASP A 2 16.96 8.16 10.18
C ASP A 2 16.49 7.47 8.90
N PHE A 3 15.22 7.05 8.87
CA PHE A 3 14.62 6.54 7.66
C PHE A 3 14.45 7.70 6.67
N LYS A 4 15.09 7.59 5.50
CA LYS A 4 14.88 8.52 4.39
C LYS A 4 13.39 8.52 4.06
N LYS A 5 12.70 9.63 4.35
CA LYS A 5 11.29 9.81 4.00
C LYS A 5 11.21 9.86 2.47
N TYR A 6 10.58 8.87 1.87
CA TYR A 6 10.24 8.94 0.45
C TYR A 6 9.10 9.94 0.30
N ALA A 7 9.29 10.93 -0.57
CA ALA A 7 8.23 11.88 -0.89
C ALA A 7 7.05 11.12 -1.52
N LYS A 8 5.82 11.54 -1.21
CA LYS A 8 4.65 11.14 -2.02
C LYS A 8 4.78 11.69 -3.45
N GLY A 9 4.01 11.14 -4.38
CA GLY A 9 3.84 11.72 -5.71
C GLY A 9 3.87 10.71 -6.85
N VAL A 10 3.69 11.24 -8.06
CA VAL A 10 3.72 10.50 -9.32
C VAL A 10 5.10 9.90 -9.58
N ARG A 11 5.13 8.66 -10.05
CA ARG A 11 6.34 7.90 -10.38
C ARG A 11 6.09 7.13 -11.67
N GLN A 12 7.05 7.20 -12.58
CA GLN A 12 7.15 6.24 -13.67
C GLN A 12 8.02 5.08 -13.19
N LEU A 13 7.40 3.93 -12.99
CA LEU A 13 8.08 2.70 -12.60
C LEU A 13 8.29 1.80 -13.83
N GLU A 14 9.20 0.84 -13.74
CA GLU A 14 9.47 -0.11 -14.82
C GLU A 14 9.40 -1.53 -14.27
N THR A 15 8.59 -2.39 -14.89
CA THR A 15 8.54 -3.80 -14.53
C THR A 15 9.86 -4.49 -14.89
N PRO A 16 10.19 -5.65 -14.31
CA PRO A 16 11.37 -6.44 -14.72
C PRO A 16 11.41 -6.82 -16.21
N PHE A 17 10.29 -6.66 -16.93
CA PHE A 17 10.14 -6.95 -18.36
C PHE A 17 10.19 -5.70 -19.24
N GLY A 18 10.50 -4.53 -18.68
CA GLY A 18 10.64 -3.27 -19.42
C GLY A 18 9.34 -2.51 -19.70
N ARG A 19 8.21 -2.90 -19.09
CA ARG A 19 6.93 -2.19 -19.25
C ARG A 19 6.90 -0.98 -18.30
N PRO A 20 6.70 0.25 -18.78
CA PRO A 20 6.47 1.38 -17.91
C PRO A 20 5.13 1.23 -17.17
N VAL A 21 5.06 1.73 -15.95
CA VAL A 21 3.85 1.77 -15.12
C VAL A 21 3.71 3.19 -14.58
N ASP A 22 2.59 3.84 -14.88
CA ASP A 22 2.25 5.14 -14.29
C ASP A 22 1.62 4.95 -12.91
N ALA A 23 2.36 5.33 -11.87
CA ALA A 23 2.01 5.07 -10.49
C ALA A 23 1.92 6.34 -9.65
N TYR A 24 0.97 6.37 -8.71
CA TYR A 24 0.94 7.34 -7.63
C TYR A 24 1.22 6.66 -6.28
N ILE A 25 2.20 7.15 -5.53
CA ILE A 25 2.62 6.53 -4.27
C ILE A 25 2.44 7.51 -3.12
N PHE A 26 1.66 7.11 -2.11
CA PHE A 26 1.63 7.77 -0.82
C PHE A 26 2.86 7.35 -0.01
N GLY A 27 3.66 8.33 0.41
CA GLY A 27 4.88 8.07 1.18
C GLY A 27 4.64 7.63 2.63
N ARG A 28 3.42 7.85 3.15
CA ARG A 28 2.95 7.48 4.50
C ARG A 28 1.45 7.24 4.45
N SER A 29 0.89 6.71 5.53
CA SER A 29 -0.54 6.39 5.56
C SER A 29 -1.42 7.63 5.54
N PHE A 30 -2.59 7.52 4.92
CA PHE A 30 -3.60 8.58 4.87
C PHE A 30 -3.95 9.08 6.27
N GLN A 31 -4.10 8.16 7.21
CA GLN A 31 -4.44 8.44 8.61
C GLN A 31 -3.40 9.33 9.30
N GLU A 32 -2.12 9.17 8.95
CA GLU A 32 -1.03 9.95 9.54
C GLU A 32 -0.86 11.33 8.92
N THR A 33 -1.17 11.49 7.63
CA THR A 33 -0.64 12.61 6.84
C THR A 33 -1.67 13.42 6.09
N GLU A 34 -2.82 12.84 5.76
CA GLU A 34 -3.77 13.47 4.84
C GLU A 34 -5.16 13.65 5.49
N LYS A 35 -5.54 12.78 6.44
CA LYS A 35 -6.87 12.74 7.03
C LYS A 35 -7.30 14.06 7.68
N SER A 36 -6.42 14.73 8.42
CA SER A 36 -6.75 16.01 9.06
C SER A 36 -6.95 17.15 8.08
N THR A 37 -6.41 17.04 6.87
CA THR A 37 -6.42 18.11 5.86
C THR A 37 -7.55 17.92 4.86
N TYR A 38 -7.78 16.68 4.42
CA TYR A 38 -8.72 16.37 3.35
C TYR A 38 -10.01 15.71 3.83
N GLU A 39 -10.03 15.20 5.07
CA GLU A 39 -11.16 14.51 5.73
C GLU A 39 -11.62 13.19 5.08
N SER A 40 -11.40 12.99 3.77
CA SER A 40 -11.76 11.78 3.03
C SER A 40 -10.63 11.29 2.10
N ILE A 41 -10.67 10.00 1.77
CA ILE A 41 -9.70 9.35 0.86
C ILE A 41 -9.78 9.97 -0.54
N GLU A 42 -11.00 10.14 -1.06
CA GLU A 42 -11.21 10.70 -2.40
C GLU A 42 -10.74 12.15 -2.49
N ALA A 43 -11.04 12.98 -1.48
CA ALA A 43 -10.55 14.37 -1.46
C ALA A 43 -9.02 14.44 -1.36
N ALA A 44 -8.38 13.52 -0.61
CA ALA A 44 -6.93 13.44 -0.57
C ALA A 44 -6.34 13.03 -1.93
N LEU A 45 -6.96 12.09 -2.64
CA LEU A 45 -6.54 11.71 -3.99
C LEU A 45 -6.73 12.87 -4.97
N ASP A 46 -7.91 13.49 -5.01
CA ASP A 46 -8.21 14.61 -5.90
C ASP A 46 -7.32 15.82 -5.65
N GLY A 47 -7.00 16.11 -4.38
CA GLY A 47 -6.15 17.23 -4.00
C GLY A 47 -4.66 17.00 -4.24
N ASN A 48 -4.20 15.75 -4.21
CA ASN A 48 -2.78 15.41 -4.36
C ASN A 48 -2.41 14.99 -5.79
N ASP A 49 -3.33 14.37 -6.52
CA ASP A 49 -3.20 13.98 -7.92
C ASP A 49 -4.56 13.99 -8.62
N PRO A 50 -4.95 15.11 -9.25
CA PRO A 50 -6.24 15.22 -9.95
C PRO A 50 -6.44 14.20 -11.08
N GLN A 51 -5.37 13.55 -11.54
CA GLN A 51 -5.40 12.52 -12.57
C GLN A 51 -5.30 11.11 -12.00
N TRP A 52 -5.46 10.92 -10.69
CA TRP A 52 -5.28 9.60 -10.06
C TRP A 52 -6.14 8.50 -10.70
N ARG A 53 -7.36 8.84 -11.14
CA ARG A 53 -8.28 7.89 -11.81
C ARG A 53 -7.78 7.39 -13.17
N THR A 54 -6.76 8.02 -13.75
CA THR A 54 -6.12 7.56 -15.00
C THR A 54 -4.79 6.86 -14.75
N ARG A 55 -4.36 6.74 -13.48
CA ARG A 55 -3.13 6.03 -13.13
C ARG A 55 -3.35 4.53 -13.27
N GLU A 56 -2.28 3.80 -13.51
CA GLU A 56 -2.33 2.33 -13.57
C GLU A 56 -2.17 1.70 -12.19
N LEU A 57 -1.51 2.41 -11.27
CA LEU A 57 -1.21 1.90 -9.93
C LEU A 57 -1.29 3.02 -8.90
N ILE A 58 -1.94 2.74 -7.77
CA ILE A 58 -1.91 3.59 -6.59
C ILE A 58 -1.45 2.76 -5.41
N ILE A 59 -0.39 3.20 -4.73
CA ILE A 59 0.08 2.57 -3.48
C ILE A 59 -0.28 3.49 -2.32
N MET A 60 -1.20 3.03 -1.48
CA MET A 60 -1.64 3.73 -0.29
C MET A 60 -1.37 2.88 0.96
N PRO A 61 -0.31 3.18 1.73
CA PRO A 61 -0.08 2.51 3.01
C PRO A 61 -1.24 2.78 3.98
N SER A 62 -1.58 1.78 4.80
CA SER A 62 -2.59 1.92 5.84
C SER A 62 -2.12 1.28 7.13
N HIS A 63 -2.52 1.85 8.26
CA HIS A 63 -2.36 1.21 9.57
C HIS A 63 -3.43 0.15 9.77
N VAL A 64 -3.09 -0.90 10.52
CA VAL A 64 -4.03 -1.98 10.88
C VAL A 64 -4.33 -1.89 12.37
N GLY A 65 -5.06 -0.84 12.76
CA GLY A 65 -5.61 -0.64 14.09
C GLY A 65 -7.13 -0.80 14.12
N LYS A 66 -7.69 -1.00 15.32
CA LYS A 66 -9.15 -1.17 15.52
C LYS A 66 -9.97 0.02 14.98
N ASN A 67 -9.40 1.22 15.00
CA ASN A 67 -10.07 2.45 14.57
C ASN A 67 -9.85 2.76 13.07
N ASP A 68 -8.98 2.02 12.38
CA ASP A 68 -8.60 2.30 10.98
C ASP A 68 -9.47 1.53 9.98
N GLN A 69 -10.34 0.65 10.45
CA GLN A 69 -11.21 -0.19 9.61
C GLN A 69 -12.13 0.63 8.73
N THR A 70 -12.66 1.75 9.24
CA THR A 70 -13.52 2.65 8.46
C THR A 70 -12.75 3.31 7.33
N ASP A 71 -11.51 3.75 7.58
CA ASP A 71 -10.68 4.36 6.53
C ASP A 71 -10.30 3.33 5.46
N ILE A 72 -10.00 2.09 5.87
CA ILE A 72 -9.72 0.99 4.94
C ILE A 72 -10.94 0.66 4.09
N GLN A 73 -12.14 0.61 4.69
CA GLN A 73 -13.36 0.41 3.91
C GLN A 73 -13.56 1.53 2.88
N HIS A 74 -13.33 2.78 3.25
CA HIS A 74 -13.39 3.90 2.31
C HIS A 74 -12.31 3.81 1.21
N MET A 75 -11.12 3.30 1.51
CA MET A 75 -10.09 3.04 0.47
C MET A 75 -10.58 2.03 -0.55
N ILE A 76 -11.21 0.94 -0.10
CA ILE A 76 -11.80 -0.09 -0.97
C ILE A 76 -12.93 0.51 -1.81
N ASP A 77 -13.86 1.22 -1.17
CA ASP A 77 -15.03 1.80 -1.85
C ASP A 77 -14.60 2.82 -2.94
N VAL A 78 -13.58 3.64 -2.66
CA VAL A 78 -13.03 4.61 -3.62
C VAL A 78 -12.29 3.92 -4.76
N ALA A 79 -11.54 2.85 -4.48
CA ALA A 79 -10.89 2.07 -5.53
C ALA A 79 -11.94 1.48 -6.49
N HIS A 80 -12.96 0.82 -5.94
CA HIS A 80 -14.04 0.21 -6.71
C HIS A 80 -14.86 1.24 -7.51
N SER A 81 -15.19 2.38 -6.91
CA SER A 81 -15.96 3.43 -7.59
C SER A 81 -15.22 4.04 -8.80
N ALA A 82 -13.88 4.01 -8.78
CA ALA A 82 -13.03 4.47 -9.87
C ALA A 82 -12.60 3.36 -10.84
N GLY A 83 -13.06 2.11 -10.63
CA GLY A 83 -12.78 0.99 -11.52
C GLY A 83 -11.41 0.33 -11.31
N PHE A 84 -10.78 0.52 -10.15
CA PHE A 84 -9.57 -0.21 -9.77
C PHE A 84 -9.90 -1.52 -9.05
N ASP A 85 -9.03 -2.52 -9.24
CA ASP A 85 -8.96 -3.67 -8.34
C ASP A 85 -8.27 -3.26 -7.02
N ALA A 86 -8.92 -3.52 -5.90
CA ALA A 86 -8.41 -3.26 -4.56
C ALA A 86 -7.64 -4.49 -4.03
N VAL A 87 -6.33 -4.31 -3.82
CA VAL A 87 -5.45 -5.38 -3.35
C VAL A 87 -4.98 -5.14 -1.91
N ALA A 88 -5.30 -6.06 -1.01
CA ALA A 88 -4.75 -6.06 0.35
C ALA A 88 -3.35 -6.66 0.38
N VAL A 89 -2.32 -5.84 0.64
CA VAL A 89 -0.96 -6.33 0.84
C VAL A 89 -0.55 -6.21 2.30
N SER A 90 -0.65 -7.32 3.05
CA SER A 90 -0.28 -7.36 4.46
C SER A 90 1.17 -7.77 4.65
N VAL A 91 1.94 -6.93 5.32
CA VAL A 91 3.32 -7.24 5.72
C VAL A 91 3.30 -7.86 7.12
N ILE A 92 3.63 -9.15 7.20
CA ILE A 92 3.69 -9.87 8.47
C ILE A 92 5.05 -9.60 9.11
N LEU A 93 5.06 -8.83 10.18
CA LEU A 93 6.26 -8.49 10.92
C LEU A 93 6.52 -9.60 11.94
N THR A 94 7.61 -10.33 11.75
CA THR A 94 8.09 -11.32 12.71
C THR A 94 9.11 -10.70 13.65
N THR A 95 9.02 -11.03 14.93
CA THR A 95 10.00 -10.72 15.97
C THR A 95 10.44 -12.02 16.64
N ASP A 96 11.42 -11.94 17.54
CA ASP A 96 11.90 -13.08 18.32
C ASP A 96 10.81 -13.74 19.19
N THR A 97 9.71 -13.03 19.45
CA THR A 97 8.63 -13.47 20.34
C THR A 97 7.33 -13.80 19.60
N GLY A 98 7.26 -13.69 18.27
CA GLY A 98 6.05 -14.00 17.49
C GLY A 98 5.86 -13.13 16.25
N ASP A 99 4.60 -12.99 15.81
CA ASP A 99 4.23 -12.15 14.67
C ASP A 99 2.96 -11.32 14.95
N ASN A 100 2.72 -10.31 14.10
CA ASN A 100 1.54 -9.44 14.18
C ASN A 100 0.31 -10.01 13.43
N ARG A 101 0.33 -11.28 13.00
CA ARG A 101 -0.65 -11.82 12.06
C ARG A 101 -2.07 -11.88 12.62
N HIS A 102 -2.19 -11.96 13.95
CA HIS A 102 -3.46 -11.96 14.68
C HIS A 102 -4.25 -10.65 14.54
N ASN A 103 -3.63 -9.55 14.09
CA ASN A 103 -4.28 -8.25 13.94
C ASN A 103 -5.06 -8.10 12.63
N PHE A 104 -4.73 -8.90 11.60
CA PHE A 104 -5.29 -8.73 10.27
C PHE A 104 -6.64 -9.43 9.99
N PRO A 105 -7.14 -10.44 10.72
CA PRO A 105 -8.38 -11.13 10.35
C PRO A 105 -9.60 -10.23 10.13
N PRO A 106 -9.83 -9.13 10.89
CA PRO A 106 -10.91 -8.19 10.58
C PRO A 106 -10.73 -7.48 9.23
N ILE A 107 -9.49 -7.11 8.87
CA ILE A 107 -9.17 -6.44 7.60
C ILE A 107 -9.25 -7.41 6.42
N TRP A 108 -8.72 -8.62 6.59
CA TRP A 108 -8.69 -9.63 5.51
C TRP A 108 -10.07 -10.11 5.06
N ARG A 109 -11.11 -9.87 5.86
CA ARG A 109 -12.50 -10.24 5.54
C ARG A 109 -13.26 -9.12 4.82
N MET A 110 -12.65 -7.95 4.63
CA MET A 110 -13.26 -6.87 3.86
C MET A 110 -13.27 -7.20 2.37
N ASN A 111 -13.97 -6.39 1.58
CA ASN A 111 -14.26 -6.65 0.17
C ASN A 111 -13.08 -6.34 -0.76
N TRP A 112 -11.97 -7.06 -0.61
CA TRP A 112 -10.81 -6.97 -1.51
C TRP A 112 -11.00 -7.83 -2.75
N ASP A 113 -10.45 -7.40 -3.89
CA ASP A 113 -10.39 -8.22 -5.10
C ASP A 113 -9.27 -9.26 -4.99
N GLU A 114 -8.13 -8.84 -4.43
CA GLU A 114 -7.01 -9.74 -4.13
C GLU A 114 -6.41 -9.48 -2.74
N ARG A 115 -5.76 -10.53 -2.20
CA ARG A 115 -5.04 -10.45 -0.94
C ARG A 115 -3.68 -11.13 -1.04
N TRP A 116 -2.63 -10.37 -0.78
CA TRP A 116 -1.25 -10.83 -0.75
C TRP A 116 -0.70 -10.76 0.67
N THR A 117 0.14 -11.72 1.01
CA THR A 117 0.83 -11.77 2.30
C THR A 117 2.33 -11.83 2.04
N ILE A 118 3.03 -10.79 2.48
CA ILE A 118 4.48 -10.70 2.34
C ILE A 118 5.11 -10.94 3.73
N PRO A 119 5.81 -12.06 3.94
CA PRO A 119 6.48 -12.32 5.19
C PRO A 119 7.68 -11.37 5.34
N ASN A 120 7.86 -10.80 6.51
CA ASN A 120 9.01 -9.98 6.86
C ASN A 120 9.70 -10.54 8.11
N PRO A 121 10.52 -11.61 7.95
CA PRO A 121 11.21 -12.24 9.07
C PRO A 121 12.19 -11.27 9.72
N TRP A 122 12.36 -11.35 11.04
CA TRP A 122 13.31 -10.52 11.78
C TRP A 122 14.73 -10.64 11.18
N SER A 123 15.42 -9.51 11.10
CA SER A 123 16.77 -9.41 10.55
C SER A 123 17.59 -8.41 11.36
N SER A 124 18.88 -8.70 11.54
CA SER A 124 19.84 -7.76 12.11
C SER A 124 20.26 -6.65 11.12
N ASP A 125 19.85 -6.73 9.86
CA ASP A 125 20.01 -5.69 8.83
C ASP A 125 18.65 -5.12 8.39
N PRO A 126 18.16 -4.06 9.05
CA PRO A 126 16.89 -3.42 8.70
C PRO A 126 16.88 -2.79 7.31
N GLY A 127 18.04 -2.32 6.82
CA GLY A 127 18.14 -1.69 5.51
C GLY A 127 17.97 -2.69 4.39
N GLY A 128 18.69 -3.82 4.47
CA GLY A 128 18.53 -4.95 3.56
C GLY A 128 17.13 -5.55 3.61
N GLN A 129 16.54 -5.65 4.80
CA GLN A 129 15.17 -6.13 4.99
C GLN A 129 14.14 -5.27 4.24
N LEU A 130 14.22 -3.94 4.37
CA LEU A 130 13.34 -3.02 3.62
C LEU A 130 13.52 -3.12 2.11
N GLN A 131 14.77 -3.29 1.64
CA GLN A 131 15.03 -3.48 0.22
C GLN A 131 14.45 -4.80 -0.31
N ALA A 132 14.58 -5.89 0.45
CA ALA A 132 14.00 -7.18 0.10
C ALA A 132 12.47 -7.09 0.02
N LEU A 133 11.83 -6.49 1.04
CA LEU A 133 10.39 -6.28 1.07
C LEU A 133 9.88 -5.47 -0.13
N GLY A 134 10.58 -4.37 -0.47
CA GLY A 134 10.24 -3.55 -1.63
C GLY A 134 10.39 -4.30 -2.95
N ARG A 135 11.43 -5.13 -3.09
CA ARG A 135 11.64 -5.98 -4.28
C ARG A 135 10.55 -7.05 -4.42
N ASP A 136 10.20 -7.72 -3.33
CA ASP A 136 9.15 -8.74 -3.32
C ASP A 136 7.80 -8.13 -3.68
N LEU A 137 7.45 -6.98 -3.06
CA LEU A 137 6.24 -6.25 -3.40
C LEU A 137 6.21 -5.88 -4.88
N TRP A 138 7.29 -5.30 -5.41
CA TRP A 138 7.35 -4.88 -6.80
C TRP A 138 7.27 -6.06 -7.76
N PHE A 139 7.87 -7.20 -7.42
CA PHE A 139 7.77 -8.42 -8.21
C PHE A 139 6.32 -8.93 -8.31
N TRP A 140 5.58 -8.90 -7.20
CA TRP A 140 4.17 -9.32 -7.20
C TRP A 140 3.29 -8.37 -8.01
N ILE A 141 3.43 -7.05 -7.81
CA ILE A 141 2.74 -6.02 -8.61
C ILE A 141 3.05 -6.20 -10.10
N SER A 142 4.32 -6.35 -10.45
CA SER A 142 4.74 -6.51 -11.84
C SER A 142 4.13 -7.74 -12.49
N ASN A 143 4.02 -8.86 -11.75
CA ASN A 143 3.39 -10.06 -12.25
C ASN A 143 1.87 -9.93 -12.38
N ALA A 144 1.21 -9.13 -11.54
CA ALA A 144 -0.23 -8.89 -11.64
C ALA A 144 -0.56 -8.00 -12.86
N LEU A 145 0.27 -7.00 -13.16
CA LEU A 145 0.05 -6.06 -14.27
C LEU A 145 0.31 -6.61 -15.67
N VAL A 146 0.94 -7.79 -15.77
CA VAL A 146 1.29 -8.43 -17.07
C VAL A 146 0.45 -9.68 -17.37
N LYS A 147 -0.34 -10.13 -16.40
CA LYS A 147 -1.29 -11.23 -16.59
C LYS A 147 -2.62 -10.69 -17.12
#